data_AF-A0A193KZU4-F1
#
_entry.id   AF-A0A193KZU4-F1
#
_cell.length_a   1.000
_cell.length_b   1.000
_cell.length_c   1.000
_cell.angle_alpha   90.00
_cell.angle_beta   90.00
_cell.angle_gamma   90.00
#
_symmetry.space_group_name_H-M   'P 1'
#
loop_
_entity.id
_entity.type
_entity.pdbx_description
1 polymer ?
#
loop_
_entity_poly.entity_id
_entity_poly.type
_entity_poly.pdbx_seq_one_letter_code
_entity_poly.pdbx_strand_id
1 'polypeptide(L)'
;MKRPFFRRCGHAPGALTPEDQAVVDQFRAMLTALRNPEPWTPGTGSAGDIAVRVGPFIERAHTRPGDDHGTDMIAVALVHPDTPHAAAYLRGRQLGYTERGWLRCPTSAILGCWQPGYTMLTHAAADLTLPDDVGMAPAHYALYIEARRRDDTLDGHTLLRLGPYTQTRHAQHDHDRLTAALDGRETTLVPGHRVTARYAPFDVSDHHRFADPHETDAVTLFKAAVTGMSV
;
A
#
# COMPACT_ATOMS: atom_id res chain seq x y z
N MET A 1 34.37 -21.48 -55.30
CA MET A 1 34.03 -21.22 -53.88
C MET A 1 32.65 -21.83 -53.60
N LYS A 2 32.56 -22.84 -52.72
CA LYS A 2 31.27 -23.39 -52.26
C LYS A 2 30.74 -22.49 -51.14
N ARG A 3 29.53 -21.94 -51.30
CA ARG A 3 28.86 -21.16 -50.24
C ARG A 3 28.49 -22.12 -49.08
N PRO A 4 28.84 -21.80 -47.82
CA PRO A 4 28.34 -22.57 -46.70
C PRO A 4 26.82 -22.31 -46.57
N PHE A 5 26.03 -23.38 -46.67
CA PHE A 5 24.61 -23.31 -46.33
C PHE A 5 24.51 -23.03 -44.83
N PHE A 6 23.81 -21.95 -44.46
CA PHE A 6 23.36 -21.75 -43.10
C PHE A 6 22.46 -22.92 -42.73
N ARG A 7 22.98 -23.87 -41.95
CA ARG A 7 22.14 -24.86 -41.29
C ARG A 7 21.28 -24.10 -40.29
N ARG A 8 19.97 -24.02 -40.53
CA ARG A 8 19.03 -23.70 -39.45
C ARG A 8 19.30 -24.70 -38.33
N CYS A 9 19.58 -24.23 -37.12
CA CYS A 9 19.48 -25.06 -35.92
C CYS A 9 18.01 -25.49 -35.82
N GLY A 10 17.68 -26.64 -36.41
CA GLY A 10 16.36 -27.21 -36.31
C GLY A 10 16.15 -27.65 -34.87
N HIS A 11 15.29 -26.96 -34.12
CA HIS A 11 14.59 -27.62 -33.03
C HIS A 11 13.90 -28.84 -33.63
N ALA A 12 14.15 -30.02 -33.05
CA ALA A 12 13.62 -31.28 -33.57
C ALA A 12 12.09 -31.18 -33.70
N PRO A 13 11.48 -31.62 -34.81
CA PRO A 13 10.04 -31.76 -34.90
C PRO A 13 9.61 -32.91 -33.97
N GLY A 14 9.34 -32.57 -32.71
CA GLY A 14 8.76 -33.44 -31.69
C GLY A 14 7.52 -32.78 -31.10
N ALA A 15 6.63 -33.58 -30.50
CA ALA A 15 5.52 -33.03 -29.72
C ALA A 15 6.08 -32.19 -28.57
N LEU A 16 5.46 -31.04 -28.29
CA LEU A 16 5.79 -30.22 -27.12
C LEU A 16 5.74 -31.10 -25.86
N THR A 17 6.74 -30.97 -25.01
CA THR A 17 6.66 -31.62 -23.71
C THR A 17 5.55 -30.96 -22.88
N PRO A 18 5.05 -31.61 -21.81
CA PRO A 18 4.10 -30.99 -20.89
C PRO A 18 4.61 -29.64 -20.34
N GLU A 19 5.91 -29.52 -20.10
CA GLU A 19 6.56 -28.30 -19.63
C GLU A 19 6.51 -27.20 -20.70
N ASP A 20 6.84 -27.53 -21.96
CA ASP A 20 6.75 -26.57 -23.07
C ASP A 20 5.31 -26.10 -23.28
N GLN A 21 4.34 -27.01 -23.16
CA GLN A 21 2.92 -26.69 -23.29
C GLN A 21 2.45 -25.76 -22.16
N ALA A 22 2.91 -25.98 -20.92
CA ALA A 22 2.60 -25.12 -19.79
C ALA A 22 3.12 -23.68 -20.00
N VAL A 23 4.33 -23.52 -20.55
CA VAL A 23 4.88 -22.19 -20.88
C VAL A 23 4.04 -21.49 -21.95
N VAL A 24 3.65 -22.21 -23.00
CA VAL A 24 2.77 -21.67 -24.06
C VAL A 24 1.42 -21.23 -23.49
N ASP A 25 0.85 -22.03 -22.59
CA ASP A 25 -0.46 -21.72 -21.98
C ASP A 25 -0.38 -20.54 -21.01
N GLN A 26 0.70 -20.40 -20.23
CA GLN A 26 0.96 -19.20 -19.43
C GLN A 26 1.09 -17.95 -20.31
N PHE A 27 1.83 -18.03 -21.42
CA PHE A 27 1.96 -16.91 -22.35
C PHE A 27 0.63 -16.52 -23.00
N ARG A 28 -0.21 -17.50 -23.38
CA ARG A 28 -1.55 -17.24 -23.90
C ARG A 28 -2.47 -16.62 -22.85
N ALA A 29 -2.40 -17.09 -21.61
CA ALA A 29 -3.15 -16.51 -20.49
C ALA A 29 -2.75 -15.04 -20.26
N MET A 30 -1.46 -14.74 -20.31
CA MET A 30 -0.93 -13.38 -20.21
C MET A 30 -1.45 -12.48 -21.33
N LEU A 31 -1.37 -12.92 -22.58
CA LEU A 31 -1.90 -12.15 -23.71
C LEU A 31 -3.42 -11.94 -23.62
N THR A 32 -4.14 -12.93 -23.10
CA THR A 32 -5.59 -12.84 -22.91
C THR A 32 -5.94 -11.80 -21.84
N ALA A 33 -5.26 -11.82 -20.70
CA ALA A 33 -5.46 -10.86 -19.62
C ALA A 33 -5.17 -9.42 -20.08
N LEU A 34 -4.08 -9.21 -20.84
CA LEU A 34 -3.74 -7.90 -21.40
C LEU A 34 -4.76 -7.40 -22.42
N ARG A 35 -5.28 -8.30 -23.27
CA ARG A 35 -6.22 -7.92 -24.34
C ARG A 35 -7.64 -7.70 -23.82
N ASN A 36 -8.05 -8.50 -22.84
CA ASN A 36 -9.39 -8.52 -22.27
C ASN A 36 -9.30 -8.44 -20.75
N PRO A 37 -8.89 -7.29 -20.19
CA PRO A 37 -8.89 -7.11 -18.74
C PRO A 37 -10.33 -7.23 -18.22
N GLU A 38 -10.52 -8.06 -17.19
CA GLU A 38 -11.76 -8.09 -16.44
C GLU A 38 -11.94 -6.74 -15.73
N PRO A 39 -13.06 -6.05 -15.95
CA PRO A 39 -13.26 -4.70 -15.41
C PRO A 39 -13.35 -4.75 -13.88
N TRP A 40 -12.63 -3.84 -13.24
CA TRP A 40 -12.80 -3.58 -11.81
C TRP A 40 -13.72 -2.36 -11.63
N THR A 41 -14.66 -2.45 -10.68
CA THR A 41 -15.59 -1.35 -10.34
C THR A 41 -15.38 -0.92 -8.88
N PRO A 42 -15.08 0.36 -8.61
CA PRO A 42 -14.92 0.88 -7.26
C PRO A 42 -16.09 0.53 -6.34
N GLY A 43 -15.79 0.16 -5.09
CA GLY A 43 -16.80 0.06 -4.04
C GLY A 43 -17.83 -1.05 -4.18
N THR A 44 -17.67 -1.93 -5.17
CA THR A 44 -18.57 -3.07 -5.37
C THR A 44 -18.32 -4.21 -4.38
N GLY A 45 -17.35 -4.07 -3.49
CA GLY A 45 -16.95 -5.16 -2.58
C GLY A 45 -16.54 -6.41 -3.36
N SER A 46 -16.07 -6.25 -4.60
CA SER A 46 -15.43 -7.33 -5.33
C SER A 46 -14.24 -7.77 -4.48
N ALA A 47 -14.41 -8.86 -3.74
CA ALA A 47 -13.43 -9.41 -2.80
C ALA A 47 -12.17 -9.97 -3.52
N GLY A 48 -11.95 -9.57 -4.77
CA GLY A 48 -10.81 -9.94 -5.58
C GLY A 48 -9.72 -8.90 -5.46
N ASP A 49 -8.48 -9.35 -5.63
CA ASP A 49 -7.37 -8.45 -5.82
C ASP A 49 -7.46 -7.80 -7.21
N ILE A 50 -6.77 -6.68 -7.39
CA ILE A 50 -6.71 -5.90 -8.62
C ILE A 50 -5.32 -5.99 -9.24
N ALA A 51 -5.25 -5.75 -10.54
CA ALA A 51 -4.00 -5.59 -11.29
C ALA A 51 -3.64 -4.10 -11.37
N VAL A 52 -2.50 -3.72 -10.79
CA VAL A 52 -2.04 -2.34 -10.70
C VAL A 52 -0.72 -2.17 -11.43
N ARG A 53 -0.62 -1.15 -12.28
CA ARG A 53 0.63 -0.82 -12.96
C ARG A 53 1.62 -0.15 -12.00
N VAL A 54 2.82 -0.71 -11.90
CA VAL A 54 3.96 -0.18 -11.13
C VAL A 54 5.16 -0.11 -12.07
N GLY A 55 5.45 1.10 -12.57
CA GLY A 55 6.45 1.28 -13.63
C GLY A 55 6.12 0.41 -14.86
N PRO A 56 7.07 -0.42 -15.36
CA PRO A 56 6.82 -1.32 -16.48
C PRO A 56 6.11 -2.64 -16.10
N PHE A 57 5.88 -2.89 -14.80
CA PHE A 57 5.31 -4.14 -14.29
C PHE A 57 3.83 -3.98 -13.91
N ILE A 58 3.16 -5.11 -13.73
CA ILE A 58 1.78 -5.21 -13.25
C ILE A 58 1.81 -6.03 -11.97
N GLU A 59 1.48 -5.38 -10.85
CA GLU A 59 1.45 -6.00 -9.54
C GLU A 59 0.04 -6.37 -9.12
N ARG A 60 -0.06 -7.42 -8.33
CA ARG A 60 -1.28 -7.78 -7.63
C ARG A 60 -1.44 -6.89 -6.41
N ALA A 61 -2.61 -6.30 -6.22
CA ALA A 61 -2.89 -5.46 -5.06
C ALA A 61 -4.26 -5.77 -4.45
N HIS A 62 -4.32 -5.74 -3.13
CA HIS A 62 -5.56 -5.85 -2.38
C HIS A 62 -6.12 -4.47 -2.09
N THR A 63 -7.42 -4.23 -2.35
CA THR A 63 -8.07 -2.95 -2.02
C THR A 63 -8.39 -2.85 -0.54
N ARG A 64 -8.39 -1.64 0.03
CA ARG A 64 -8.84 -1.43 1.41
C ARG A 64 -10.36 -1.30 1.46
N PRO A 65 -11.07 -2.19 2.18
CA PRO A 65 -12.51 -2.02 2.38
C PRO A 65 -12.85 -0.65 2.94
N GLY A 66 -13.75 0.08 2.27
CA GLY A 66 -14.23 1.39 2.67
C GLY A 66 -13.38 2.58 2.19
N ASP A 67 -12.18 2.33 1.65
CA ASP A 67 -11.34 3.32 0.94
C ASP A 67 -11.05 2.84 -0.51
N ASP A 68 -11.95 2.02 -1.06
CA ASP A 68 -11.95 1.43 -2.40
C ASP A 68 -13.07 2.00 -3.31
N HIS A 69 -13.84 2.97 -2.78
CA HIS A 69 -14.94 3.65 -3.49
C HIS A 69 -14.50 4.94 -4.21
N GLY A 70 -13.24 5.36 -4.06
CA GLY A 70 -12.75 6.63 -4.60
C GLY A 70 -12.70 6.63 -6.13
N THR A 71 -13.02 7.78 -6.74
CA THR A 71 -13.00 7.95 -8.21
C THR A 71 -11.59 8.18 -8.75
N ASP A 72 -10.76 8.92 -8.02
CA ASP A 72 -9.40 9.29 -8.46
C ASP A 72 -8.31 8.49 -7.75
N MET A 73 -8.51 8.21 -6.47
CA MET A 73 -7.55 7.54 -5.60
C MET A 73 -8.27 6.54 -4.70
N ILE A 74 -7.65 5.37 -4.51
CA ILE A 74 -8.05 4.38 -3.50
C ILE A 74 -6.83 3.97 -2.67
N ALA A 75 -7.06 3.19 -1.61
CA ALA A 75 -5.97 2.56 -0.89
C ALA A 75 -5.81 1.08 -1.23
N VAL A 76 -4.56 0.67 -1.43
CA VAL A 76 -4.22 -0.72 -1.81
C VAL A 76 -3.00 -1.20 -1.03
N ALA A 77 -2.88 -2.50 -0.82
CA ALA A 77 -1.66 -3.14 -0.36
C ALA A 77 -1.13 -4.03 -1.49
N LEU A 78 0.14 -3.88 -1.88
CA LEU A 78 0.75 -4.78 -2.86
C LEU A 78 0.92 -6.16 -2.20
N VAL A 79 0.59 -7.21 -2.94
CA VAL A 79 0.66 -8.59 -2.46
C VAL A 79 1.43 -9.45 -3.45
N HIS A 80 2.23 -10.37 -2.93
CA HIS A 80 3.01 -11.26 -3.78
C HIS A 80 2.08 -12.15 -4.61
N PRO A 81 2.31 -12.35 -5.93
CA PRO A 81 1.39 -13.07 -6.80
C PRO A 81 1.05 -14.47 -6.30
N ASP A 82 2.02 -15.18 -5.70
CA ASP A 82 1.85 -16.55 -5.20
C ASP A 82 1.23 -16.66 -3.79
N THR A 83 0.95 -15.54 -3.12
CA THR A 83 0.36 -15.59 -1.78
C THR A 83 -1.15 -15.84 -1.84
N PRO A 84 -1.70 -16.77 -1.03
CA PRO A 84 -3.14 -16.88 -0.86
C PRO A 84 -3.72 -15.58 -0.29
N HIS A 85 -4.92 -15.21 -0.74
CA HIS A 85 -5.59 -13.93 -0.42
C HIS A 85 -5.65 -13.61 1.09
N ALA A 86 -5.81 -14.62 1.96
CA ALA A 86 -5.88 -14.44 3.42
C ALA A 86 -4.51 -14.34 4.14
N ALA A 87 -3.39 -14.65 3.47
CA ALA A 87 -2.06 -14.73 4.10
C ALA A 87 -1.24 -13.43 4.03
N ALA A 88 -1.63 -12.48 3.18
CA ALA A 88 -0.89 -11.24 2.97
C ALA A 88 -0.76 -10.40 4.25
N TYR A 89 -1.81 -10.33 5.06
CA TYR A 89 -1.78 -9.59 6.34
C TYR A 89 -0.95 -10.25 7.44
N LEU A 90 -0.91 -11.58 7.47
CA LEU A 90 -0.32 -12.34 8.58
C LEU A 90 1.13 -12.79 8.31
N ARG A 91 1.57 -12.85 7.04
CA ARG A 91 2.92 -13.30 6.66
C ARG A 91 3.62 -12.45 5.58
N GLY A 92 2.99 -11.41 5.06
CA GLY A 92 3.49 -10.65 3.90
C GLY A 92 4.86 -9.97 4.08
N ARG A 93 5.28 -9.70 5.33
CA ARG A 93 6.61 -9.12 5.63
C ARG A 93 7.75 -9.98 5.06
N GLN A 94 7.57 -11.30 4.96
CA GLN A 94 8.65 -12.20 4.52
C GLN A 94 8.98 -12.13 3.03
N LEU A 95 8.11 -11.52 2.19
CA LEU A 95 8.30 -11.47 0.74
C LEU A 95 8.56 -10.04 0.21
N GLY A 96 8.73 -9.03 1.07
CA GLY A 96 9.04 -7.66 0.67
C GLY A 96 7.89 -6.88 0.00
N TYR A 97 6.69 -7.47 -0.09
CA TYR A 97 5.52 -6.84 -0.73
C TYR A 97 4.65 -6.02 0.24
N THR A 98 4.55 -6.42 1.52
CA THR A 98 3.64 -5.75 2.49
C THR A 98 4.32 -4.77 3.44
N GLU A 99 5.65 -4.62 3.40
CA GLU A 99 6.38 -3.65 4.25
C GLU A 99 5.99 -2.20 3.94
N ARG A 100 5.45 -1.97 2.73
CA ARG A 100 4.95 -0.66 2.29
C ARG A 100 3.63 -0.26 2.95
N GLY A 101 2.98 -1.18 3.66
CA GLY A 101 1.66 -0.98 4.24
C GLY A 101 0.61 -0.68 3.16
N TRP A 102 -0.37 0.14 3.53
CA TRP A 102 -1.34 0.66 2.57
C TRP A 102 -0.75 1.81 1.76
N LEU A 103 -1.03 1.84 0.47
CA LEU A 103 -0.53 2.80 -0.52
C LEU A 103 -1.70 3.52 -1.19
N ARG A 104 -1.48 4.78 -1.55
CA ARG A 104 -2.39 5.61 -2.33
C ARG A 104 -2.24 5.28 -3.81
N CYS A 105 -3.16 4.48 -4.31
CA CYS A 105 -3.17 4.07 -5.71
C CYS A 105 -4.10 5.01 -6.51
N PRO A 106 -3.59 5.66 -7.57
CA PRO A 106 -4.46 6.32 -8.54
C PRO A 106 -5.30 5.26 -9.27
N THR A 107 -6.59 5.51 -9.44
CA THR A 107 -7.50 4.59 -10.13
C THR A 107 -7.10 4.38 -11.60
N SER A 108 -6.42 5.36 -12.20
CA SER A 108 -5.85 5.27 -13.55
C SER A 108 -4.70 4.26 -13.70
N ALA A 109 -4.07 3.85 -12.59
CA ALA A 109 -3.06 2.77 -12.60
C ALA A 109 -3.69 1.37 -12.55
N ILE A 110 -4.98 1.26 -12.28
CA ILE A 110 -5.70 -0.01 -12.18
C ILE A 110 -6.09 -0.48 -13.58
N LEU A 111 -5.67 -1.70 -13.91
CA LEU A 111 -5.94 -2.30 -15.23
C LEU A 111 -7.23 -3.12 -15.23
N GLY A 112 -7.68 -3.56 -14.06
CA GLY A 112 -8.85 -4.42 -13.88
C GLY A 112 -8.68 -5.33 -12.68
N CYS A 113 -9.54 -6.35 -12.58
CA CYS A 113 -9.38 -7.42 -11.60
C CYS A 113 -8.08 -8.19 -11.87
N TRP A 114 -7.46 -8.68 -10.80
CA TRP A 114 -6.30 -9.56 -10.90
C TRP A 114 -6.69 -10.87 -11.58
N GLN A 115 -5.93 -11.23 -12.61
CA GLN A 115 -6.05 -12.49 -13.33
C GLN A 115 -4.70 -13.22 -13.29
N PRO A 116 -4.67 -14.56 -13.21
CA PRO A 116 -3.41 -15.32 -13.21
C PRO A 116 -2.50 -15.05 -14.41
N GLY A 117 -3.04 -14.59 -15.54
CA GLY A 117 -2.24 -14.19 -16.70
C GLY A 117 -1.28 -13.02 -16.42
N TYR A 118 -1.55 -12.18 -15.42
CA TYR A 118 -0.66 -11.07 -15.05
C TYR A 118 0.55 -11.52 -14.22
N THR A 119 0.58 -12.75 -13.69
CA THR A 119 1.69 -13.23 -12.84
C THR A 119 3.05 -13.05 -13.51
N MET A 120 3.16 -13.38 -14.80
CA MET A 120 4.39 -13.25 -15.60
C MET A 120 4.88 -11.81 -15.80
N LEU A 121 4.07 -10.81 -15.43
CA LEU A 121 4.34 -9.39 -15.62
C LEU A 121 4.64 -8.67 -14.29
N THR A 122 4.81 -9.41 -13.20
CA THR A 122 5.19 -8.88 -11.88
C THR A 122 6.71 -8.75 -11.75
N HIS A 123 7.17 -7.92 -10.82
CA HIS A 123 8.59 -7.90 -10.42
C HIS A 123 9.02 -9.29 -9.91
N ALA A 124 8.18 -9.94 -9.09
CA ALA A 124 8.46 -11.27 -8.55
C ALA A 124 8.74 -12.31 -9.65
N ALA A 125 7.96 -12.34 -10.73
CA ALA A 125 8.21 -13.27 -11.85
C ALA A 125 9.49 -12.98 -12.64
N ALA A 126 10.06 -11.78 -12.50
CA ALA A 126 11.36 -11.42 -13.05
C ALA A 126 12.52 -11.62 -12.05
N ASP A 127 12.26 -12.27 -10.91
CA ASP A 127 13.20 -12.41 -9.79
C ASP A 127 13.71 -11.05 -9.26
N LEU A 128 12.86 -10.02 -9.31
CA LEU A 128 13.16 -8.67 -8.82
C LEU A 128 12.38 -8.36 -7.54
N THR A 129 13.01 -7.60 -6.65
CA THR A 129 12.33 -6.97 -5.51
C THR A 129 11.51 -5.77 -5.97
N LEU A 130 10.46 -5.41 -5.22
CA LEU A 130 9.78 -4.13 -5.45
C LEU A 130 10.76 -2.95 -5.26
N PRO A 131 10.73 -1.94 -6.14
CA PRO A 131 11.59 -0.77 -6.01
C PRO A 131 11.21 0.06 -4.78
N ASP A 132 12.19 0.69 -4.12
CA ASP A 132 11.99 1.55 -2.94
C ASP A 132 10.90 2.60 -3.14
N ASP A 133 10.81 3.17 -4.34
CA ASP A 133 9.69 4.00 -4.78
C ASP A 133 8.88 3.28 -5.86
N VAL A 134 7.62 2.95 -5.54
CA VAL A 134 6.65 2.33 -6.46
C VAL A 134 5.76 3.37 -7.16
N GLY A 135 6.03 4.66 -6.97
CA GLY A 135 5.22 5.76 -7.50
C GLY A 135 3.88 5.94 -6.78
N MET A 136 3.72 5.35 -5.59
CA MET A 136 2.53 5.48 -4.74
C MET A 136 2.94 5.91 -3.34
N ALA A 137 2.35 7.01 -2.87
CA ALA A 137 2.58 7.48 -1.52
C ALA A 137 1.92 6.54 -0.49
N PRO A 138 2.45 6.43 0.74
CA PRO A 138 1.77 5.69 1.80
C PRO A 138 0.39 6.26 2.12
N ALA A 139 -0.59 5.39 2.34
CA ALA A 139 -1.90 5.75 2.85
C ALA A 139 -1.84 5.83 4.37
N HIS A 140 -1.84 7.05 4.88
CA HIS A 140 -1.70 7.31 6.30
C HIS A 140 -3.04 7.17 7.03
N TYR A 141 -3.21 6.07 7.77
CA TYR A 141 -4.40 5.76 8.56
C TYR A 141 -4.25 6.04 10.05
N ALA A 142 -3.20 6.77 10.43
CA ALA A 142 -2.90 7.12 11.79
C ALA A 142 -2.42 8.58 11.87
N LEU A 143 -2.74 9.21 13.00
CA LEU A 143 -2.20 10.49 13.40
C LEU A 143 -1.31 10.34 14.62
N TYR A 144 -0.18 11.03 14.58
CA TYR A 144 0.76 11.13 15.68
C TYR A 144 0.85 12.59 16.08
N ILE A 145 0.60 12.85 17.36
CA ILE A 145 0.82 14.15 17.96
C ILE A 145 2.11 14.02 18.76
N GLU A 146 3.14 14.74 18.36
CA GLU A 146 4.49 14.60 18.90
C GLU A 146 4.99 15.92 19.46
N ALA A 147 5.61 15.86 20.63
CA ALA A 147 6.41 16.95 21.19
C ALA A 147 7.88 16.67 20.85
N ARG A 148 8.47 17.51 19.99
CA ARG A 148 9.89 17.42 19.61
C ARG A 148 10.66 18.58 20.21
N ARG A 149 11.92 18.38 20.63
CA ARG A 149 12.73 19.47 21.16
C ARG A 149 12.97 20.53 20.07
N ARG A 150 13.13 21.78 20.49
CA ARG A 150 13.32 22.92 19.57
C ARG A 150 14.74 23.01 19.00
N ASP A 151 15.69 22.24 19.52
CA ASP A 151 17.10 22.27 19.16
C ASP A 151 17.44 21.35 17.96
N ASP A 152 16.44 20.96 17.17
CA ASP A 152 16.53 20.07 16.01
C ASP A 152 17.15 18.68 16.30
N THR A 153 17.31 18.30 17.57
CA THR A 153 17.65 16.92 17.90
C THR A 153 16.46 16.00 17.63
N LEU A 154 16.73 14.73 17.31
CA LEU A 154 15.69 13.70 17.11
C LEU A 154 14.96 13.34 18.42
N ASP A 155 15.27 14.01 19.53
CA ASP A 155 14.65 13.77 20.82
C ASP A 155 13.24 14.36 20.85
N GLY A 156 12.29 13.49 21.11
CA GLY A 156 10.89 13.84 21.25
C GLY A 156 10.10 12.65 21.76
N HIS A 157 8.83 12.88 22.07
CA HIS A 157 7.93 11.82 22.47
C HIS A 157 6.54 12.04 21.89
N THR A 158 5.83 10.93 21.69
CA THR A 158 4.46 10.94 21.21
C THR A 158 3.51 11.23 22.37
N LEU A 159 2.74 12.30 22.26
CA LEU A 159 1.71 12.68 23.24
C LEU A 159 0.45 11.83 23.05
N LEU A 160 0.07 11.61 21.80
CA LEU A 160 -1.15 10.91 21.43
C LEU A 160 -0.98 10.22 20.08
N ARG A 161 -1.51 9.01 19.98
CA ARG A 161 -1.65 8.25 18.74
C ARG A 161 -3.14 8.04 18.48
N LEU A 162 -3.63 8.49 17.33
CA LEU A 162 -5.02 8.30 16.92
C LEU A 162 -5.10 7.35 15.74
N GLY A 163 -6.00 6.38 15.83
CA GLY A 163 -6.28 5.43 14.77
C GLY A 163 -6.62 4.03 15.31
N PRO A 164 -6.73 3.03 14.41
CA PRO A 164 -6.69 3.19 12.96
C PRO A 164 -7.94 3.90 12.45
N TYR A 165 -7.76 4.87 11.57
CA TYR A 165 -8.87 5.41 10.80
C TYR A 165 -9.32 4.37 9.77
N THR A 166 -10.62 4.19 9.62
CA THR A 166 -11.18 3.34 8.55
C THR A 166 -10.95 3.95 7.17
N GLN A 167 -11.08 5.27 7.08
CA GLN A 167 -10.90 6.05 5.86
C GLN A 167 -9.89 7.17 6.10
N THR A 168 -8.97 7.34 5.17
CA THR A 168 -7.95 8.40 5.23
C THR A 168 -8.51 9.82 5.26
N ARG A 169 -9.68 10.07 4.64
CA ARG A 169 -10.35 11.38 4.72
C ARG A 169 -10.75 11.77 6.15
N HIS A 170 -11.04 10.79 7.01
CA HIS A 170 -11.33 11.04 8.42
C HIS A 170 -10.04 11.36 9.19
N ALA A 171 -8.95 10.64 8.90
CA ALA A 171 -7.63 11.01 9.41
C ALA A 171 -7.26 12.43 8.98
N GLN A 172 -7.58 12.81 7.73
CA GLN A 172 -7.32 14.16 7.23
C GLN A 172 -8.12 15.21 7.97
N HIS A 173 -9.43 15.02 8.10
CA HIS A 173 -10.31 15.92 8.82
C HIS A 173 -9.85 16.15 10.28
N ASP A 174 -9.49 15.08 11.00
CA ASP A 174 -9.01 15.22 12.38
C ASP A 174 -7.62 15.84 12.47
N HIS A 175 -6.74 15.60 11.49
CA HIS A 175 -5.47 16.30 11.40
C HIS A 175 -5.66 17.81 11.23
N ASP A 176 -6.57 18.23 10.35
CA ASP A 176 -6.88 19.64 10.13
C ASP A 176 -7.43 20.27 11.42
N ARG A 177 -8.32 19.57 12.12
CA ARG A 177 -8.89 20.01 13.41
C ARG A 177 -7.84 20.12 14.51
N LEU A 178 -6.93 19.14 14.60
CA LEU A 178 -5.85 19.15 15.58
C LEU A 178 -4.82 20.24 15.27
N THR A 179 -4.49 20.43 13.99
CA THR A 179 -3.61 21.51 13.55
C THR A 179 -4.20 22.86 13.90
N ALA A 180 -5.51 23.07 13.66
CA ALA A 180 -6.20 24.28 14.08
C ALA A 180 -6.23 24.46 15.61
N ALA A 181 -6.35 23.37 16.38
CA ALA A 181 -6.30 23.42 17.85
C ALA A 181 -4.88 23.71 18.40
N LEU A 182 -3.85 23.42 17.61
CA LEU A 182 -2.44 23.66 17.91
C LEU A 182 -1.99 25.07 17.53
N ASP A 183 -2.67 25.73 16.59
CA ASP A 183 -2.28 27.04 16.06
C ASP A 183 -2.07 28.08 17.17
N GLY A 184 -0.88 28.69 17.19
CA GLY A 184 -0.45 29.65 18.21
C GLY A 184 -0.10 29.03 19.58
N ARG A 185 -0.16 27.71 19.73
CA ARG A 185 0.08 26.98 20.98
C ARG A 185 1.15 25.89 20.85
N GLU A 186 1.68 25.65 19.67
CA GLU A 186 2.62 24.58 19.36
C GLU A 186 3.82 24.58 20.31
N THR A 187 4.22 25.77 20.76
CA THR A 187 5.43 25.98 21.53
C THR A 187 5.19 26.26 23.01
N THR A 188 3.93 26.37 23.43
CA THR A 188 3.52 26.71 24.80
C THR A 188 2.91 25.53 25.57
N LEU A 189 2.43 24.50 24.86
CA LEU A 189 1.79 23.33 25.46
C LEU A 189 2.75 22.45 26.26
N VAL A 190 3.97 22.25 25.74
CA VAL A 190 5.00 21.42 26.38
C VAL A 190 6.29 22.25 26.44
N PRO A 191 6.75 22.66 27.64
CA PRO A 191 7.95 23.46 27.79
C PRO A 191 9.17 22.82 27.10
N GLY A 192 9.95 23.63 26.38
CA GLY A 192 11.14 23.18 25.65
C GLY A 192 10.86 22.41 24.36
N HIS A 193 9.60 22.16 24.02
CA HIS A 193 9.22 21.39 22.85
C HIS A 193 8.36 22.21 21.87
N ARG A 194 8.28 21.73 20.63
CA ARG A 194 7.28 22.10 19.63
C ARG A 194 6.39 20.89 19.39
N VAL A 195 5.10 21.08 19.59
CA VAL A 195 4.06 20.07 19.36
C VAL A 195 3.59 20.15 17.91
N THR A 196 3.55 19.01 17.23
CA THR A 196 3.09 18.90 15.84
C THR A 196 2.19 17.69 15.65
N ALA A 197 1.24 17.79 14.73
CA ALA A 197 0.44 16.66 14.26
C ALA A 197 0.98 16.18 12.91
N ARG A 198 1.26 14.88 12.79
CA ARG A 198 1.71 14.26 11.54
C ARG A 198 0.89 13.04 11.19
N TYR A 199 0.70 12.84 9.90
CA TYR A 199 0.22 11.59 9.36
C TYR A 199 1.28 10.50 9.43
N ALA A 200 0.86 9.25 9.59
CA ALA A 200 1.75 8.11 9.51
C ALA A 200 1.03 6.86 8.98
N PRO A 201 1.77 5.90 8.41
CA PRO A 201 1.28 4.54 8.22
C PRO A 201 0.84 3.93 9.56
N PHE A 202 -0.12 3.01 9.49
CA PHE A 202 -0.61 2.26 10.65
C PHE A 202 -0.18 0.80 10.53
N ASP A 203 0.52 0.28 11.54
CA ASP A 203 0.79 -1.15 11.71
C ASP A 203 -0.23 -1.74 12.69
N VAL A 204 -0.95 -2.78 12.24
CA VAL A 204 -1.96 -3.49 13.03
C VAL A 204 -1.37 -4.08 14.32
N SER A 205 -0.09 -4.45 14.32
CA SER A 205 0.61 -4.96 15.51
C SER A 205 0.64 -3.93 16.65
N ASP A 206 0.66 -2.65 16.30
CA ASP A 206 0.70 -1.54 17.26
C ASP A 206 -0.69 -1.06 17.68
N HIS A 207 -1.80 -1.67 17.23
CA HIS A 207 -3.17 -1.17 17.46
C HIS A 207 -3.46 -0.82 18.93
N HIS A 208 -2.94 -1.62 19.86
CA HIS A 208 -3.10 -1.42 21.31
C HIS A 208 -2.51 -0.11 21.84
N ARG A 209 -1.68 0.58 21.05
CA ARG A 209 -1.04 1.86 21.38
C ARG A 209 -1.83 3.07 20.88
N PHE A 210 -2.91 2.86 20.13
CA PHE A 210 -3.72 3.93 19.54
C PHE A 210 -5.02 4.11 20.32
N ALA A 211 -5.44 5.36 20.46
CA ALA A 211 -6.78 5.69 20.88
C ALA A 211 -7.72 5.69 19.67
N ASP A 212 -8.91 5.10 19.82
CA ASP A 212 -9.91 5.03 18.77
C ASP A 212 -10.58 6.40 18.56
N PRO A 213 -10.38 7.06 17.40
CA PRO A 213 -10.99 8.35 17.12
C PRO A 213 -12.50 8.27 16.82
N HIS A 214 -13.06 7.06 16.69
CA HIS A 214 -14.50 6.85 16.46
C HIS A 214 -15.31 6.83 17.77
N GLU A 215 -14.68 6.47 18.89
CA GLU A 215 -15.35 6.44 20.20
C GLU A 215 -15.32 7.80 20.89
N THR A 216 -14.22 8.55 20.74
CA THR A 216 -14.02 9.84 21.40
C THR A 216 -13.47 10.87 20.42
N ASP A 217 -13.99 12.09 20.50
CA ASP A 217 -13.55 13.21 19.67
C ASP A 217 -12.03 13.45 19.79
N ALA A 218 -11.35 13.54 18.64
CA ALA A 218 -9.89 13.67 18.55
C ALA A 218 -9.32 14.88 19.32
N VAL A 219 -10.00 16.03 19.28
CA VAL A 219 -9.56 17.24 20.00
C VAL A 219 -9.73 17.06 21.51
N THR A 220 -10.76 16.33 21.94
CA THR A 220 -10.98 15.96 23.35
C THR A 220 -9.89 15.02 23.86
N LEU A 221 -9.55 13.97 23.08
CA LEU A 221 -8.43 13.07 23.38
C LEU A 221 -7.11 13.82 23.49
N PHE A 222 -6.87 14.77 22.58
CA PHE A 222 -5.69 15.61 22.61
C PHE A 222 -5.60 16.48 23.87
N LYS A 223 -6.70 17.15 24.27
CA LYS A 223 -6.75 17.94 25.50
C LYS A 223 -6.47 17.08 26.74
N ALA A 224 -7.01 15.86 26.78
CA ALA A 224 -6.75 14.92 27.87
C ALA A 224 -5.27 14.52 27.93
N ALA A 225 -4.66 14.21 26.79
CA ALA A 225 -3.24 13.86 26.70
C ALA A 225 -2.33 14.99 27.19
N VAL A 226 -2.59 16.24 26.80
CA VAL A 226 -1.81 17.41 27.27
C VAL A 226 -1.99 17.64 28.77
N THR A 227 -3.21 17.48 29.29
CA THR A 227 -3.49 17.70 30.72
C THR A 227 -2.79 16.65 31.59
N GLY A 228 -2.76 15.39 31.15
CA GLY A 228 -2.07 14.31 31.85
C GLY A 228 -0.55 14.46 31.94
N MET A 229 0.05 15.37 31.17
CA MET A 229 1.48 15.66 31.20
C MET A 229 1.89 16.82 32.10
N SER A 230 0.92 17.62 32.58
CA SER A 230 1.20 18.82 33.37
C SER A 230 1.42 18.52 34.87
N VAL A 231 1.97 17.34 35.20
CA VAL A 231 2.26 16.88 36.58
C VAL A 231 3.75 16.88 36.84
#